data_AF-A0A7K4BG02-F1
#
_entry.id   AF-A0A7K4BG02-F1
#
_cell.length_a   1.000
_cell.length_b   1.000
_cell.length_c   1.000
_cell.angle_alpha   90.00
_cell.angle_beta   90.00
_cell.angle_gamma   90.00
#
_symmetry.space_group_name_H-M   'P 1'
#
loop_
_entity.id
_entity.type
_entity.pdbx_description
1 polymer ?
#
loop_
_entity_poly.entity_id
_entity_poly.type
_entity_poly.pdbx_seq_one_letter_code
_entity_poly.pdbx_strand_id
1 'polypeptide(L)'
;VGITLPCGITVRIPVSAYRGTASCWKDAGDYPADVTADLEFVATAAPSISGSVQFVPGEGIGSFARDTHRHRQGMPAISEPALDCIERSIAEALKETDLPGVTVILTVPRGAEVAQKTLNPKVGVHGGISVLGTTGLVEPWDDHLTEGVIDRIARAPGGVVLTTGRLGLRYSRLFFPEREAILVGGNLSRALQVADGDVVICGLPGLILKFMNPGVLDGTGYATVEELSAAPEWDEVAHREIEAFRKRYPHVQVVLVSRDGKIIGKSP
;
A
#
# COMPACT_ATOMS: atom_id res chain seq x y z
N VAL A 1 4.03 -22.70 10.61
CA VAL A 1 5.24 -22.66 9.76
C VAL A 1 5.99 -21.36 10.04
N GLY A 2 7.33 -21.39 10.08
CA GLY A 2 8.15 -20.18 10.22
C GLY A 2 8.32 -19.51 8.86
N ILE A 3 8.12 -18.20 8.77
CA ILE A 3 8.28 -17.44 7.51
C ILE A 3 9.03 -16.15 7.78
N THR A 4 9.95 -15.78 6.88
CA THR A 4 10.67 -14.51 6.95
C THR A 4 9.92 -13.46 6.13
N LEU A 5 9.39 -12.45 6.82
CA LEU A 5 8.63 -11.36 6.22
C LEU A 5 9.53 -10.43 5.38
N PRO A 6 8.97 -9.61 4.47
CA PRO A 6 9.73 -8.60 3.71
C PRO A 6 10.56 -7.64 4.57
N CYS A 7 10.15 -7.35 5.81
CA CYS A 7 10.92 -6.54 6.75
C CYS A 7 12.09 -7.26 7.43
N GLY A 8 12.31 -8.55 7.14
CA GLY A 8 13.39 -9.37 7.71
C GLY A 8 13.05 -10.03 9.06
N ILE A 9 11.86 -9.81 9.59
CA ILE A 9 11.39 -10.47 10.82
C ILE A 9 10.85 -11.86 10.48
N THR A 10 11.28 -12.87 11.23
CA THR A 10 10.72 -14.22 11.13
C THR A 10 9.55 -14.39 12.10
N VAL A 11 8.40 -14.83 11.60
CA VAL A 11 7.19 -15.08 12.39
C VAL A 11 6.71 -16.52 12.21
N ARG A 12 5.93 -17.03 13.16
CA ARG A 12 5.26 -18.33 13.02
C ARG A 12 3.79 -18.11 12.64
N ILE A 13 3.40 -18.61 11.48
CA ILE A 13 2.02 -18.57 10.99
C ILE A 13 1.34 -19.91 11.30
N PRO A 14 0.16 -19.92 11.93
CA PRO A 14 -0.66 -21.12 12.06
C PRO A 14 -1.19 -21.51 10.68
N VAL A 15 -1.05 -22.79 10.31
CA VAL A 15 -1.53 -23.31 9.04
C VAL A 15 -2.22 -24.65 9.27
N SER A 16 -3.28 -24.92 8.50
CA SER A 16 -3.84 -26.26 8.35
C SER A 16 -3.28 -26.85 7.08
N ALA A 17 -2.61 -28.01 7.15
CA ALA A 17 -1.96 -28.59 5.98
C ALA A 17 -2.24 -30.09 5.87
N TYR A 18 -2.56 -30.54 4.66
CA TYR A 18 -2.78 -31.94 4.35
C TYR A 18 -2.46 -32.22 2.88
N ARG A 19 -1.61 -33.24 2.63
CA ARG A 19 -1.29 -33.78 1.29
C ARG A 19 -0.95 -32.72 0.22
N GLY A 20 -0.01 -31.82 0.54
CA GLY A 20 0.46 -30.81 -0.41
C GLY A 20 -0.46 -29.58 -0.53
N THR A 21 -1.59 -29.56 0.16
CA THR A 21 -2.43 -28.37 0.30
C THR A 21 -2.28 -27.79 1.70
N ALA A 22 -2.16 -26.47 1.82
CA ALA A 22 -2.14 -25.76 3.09
C ALA A 22 -3.05 -24.52 3.02
N SER A 23 -3.70 -24.19 4.12
CA SER A 23 -4.47 -22.96 4.28
C SER A 23 -4.07 -22.17 5.51
N CYS A 24 -4.19 -20.85 5.40
CA CYS A 24 -4.04 -19.90 6.49
C CYS A 24 -5.04 -18.74 6.34
N TRP A 25 -5.28 -18.02 7.42
CA TRP A 25 -6.18 -16.87 7.45
C TRP A 25 -5.39 -15.61 7.70
N LYS A 26 -5.76 -14.54 7.02
CA LYS A 26 -5.15 -13.22 7.23
C LYS A 26 -5.55 -12.68 8.61
N ASP A 27 -4.55 -12.54 9.47
CA ASP A 27 -4.68 -11.79 10.72
C ASP A 27 -4.48 -10.29 10.43
N ALA A 28 -5.51 -9.48 10.70
CA ALA A 28 -5.46 -8.02 10.57
C ALA A 28 -5.03 -7.32 11.86
N GLY A 29 -4.77 -8.07 12.94
CA GLY A 29 -4.54 -7.54 14.28
C GLY A 29 -5.68 -6.63 14.71
N ASP A 30 -5.32 -5.51 15.33
CA ASP A 30 -6.27 -4.52 15.83
C ASP A 30 -6.72 -3.51 14.75
N TYR A 31 -6.73 -3.88 13.46
CA TYR A 31 -7.21 -3.01 12.37
C TYR A 31 -8.69 -3.32 11.99
N PRO A 32 -9.69 -2.66 12.60
CA PRO A 32 -11.10 -3.03 12.42
C PRO A 32 -11.64 -2.75 11.01
N ALA A 33 -11.01 -1.85 10.25
CA ALA A 33 -11.45 -1.45 8.92
C ALA A 33 -10.81 -2.26 7.78
N ASP A 34 -9.99 -3.28 8.09
CA ASP A 34 -9.40 -4.13 7.08
C ASP A 34 -10.47 -5.05 6.44
N VAL A 35 -10.97 -4.64 5.27
CA VAL A 35 -11.97 -5.41 4.51
C VAL A 35 -11.47 -6.79 4.05
N THR A 36 -10.16 -7.05 4.13
CA THR A 36 -9.54 -8.33 3.76
C THR A 36 -9.15 -9.19 4.97
N ALA A 37 -9.46 -8.74 6.19
CA ALA A 37 -9.31 -9.56 7.40
C ALA A 37 -10.02 -10.91 7.25
N ASP A 38 -9.44 -11.95 7.87
CA ASP A 38 -9.97 -13.32 7.88
C ASP A 38 -10.15 -13.96 6.50
N LEU A 39 -9.60 -13.37 5.43
CA LEU A 39 -9.53 -14.06 4.15
C LEU A 39 -8.64 -15.29 4.27
N GLU A 40 -9.17 -16.42 3.81
CA GLU A 40 -8.43 -17.66 3.68
C GLU A 40 -7.53 -17.58 2.43
N PHE A 41 -6.26 -17.91 2.61
CA PHE A 41 -5.30 -18.17 1.56
C PHE A 41 -5.03 -19.67 1.51
N VAL A 42 -5.14 -20.27 0.33
CA VAL A 42 -4.94 -21.70 0.11
C VAL A 42 -3.81 -21.90 -0.90
N ALA A 43 -2.76 -22.60 -0.50
CA ALA A 43 -1.65 -22.98 -1.36
C ALA A 43 -1.72 -24.49 -1.66
N THR A 44 -1.68 -24.87 -2.93
CA THR A 44 -1.55 -26.27 -3.35
C THR A 44 -0.23 -26.46 -4.08
N ALA A 45 0.59 -27.38 -3.59
CA ALA A 45 1.90 -27.71 -4.12
C ALA A 45 1.89 -29.12 -4.75
N ALA A 46 2.38 -29.22 -5.97
CA ALA A 46 2.59 -30.48 -6.66
C ALA A 46 4.06 -30.58 -7.13
N PRO A 47 4.72 -31.75 -6.97
CA PRO A 47 6.05 -31.95 -7.53
C PRO A 47 6.09 -31.65 -9.03
N SER A 48 7.13 -30.94 -9.46
CA SER A 48 7.32 -30.61 -10.87
C SER A 48 8.04 -31.73 -11.61
N ILE A 49 7.44 -32.24 -12.68
CA ILE A 49 8.03 -33.30 -13.51
C ILE A 49 9.28 -32.81 -14.26
N SER A 50 9.31 -31.52 -14.64
CA SER A 50 10.45 -30.89 -15.32
C SER A 50 11.57 -30.45 -14.36
N GLY A 51 11.38 -30.58 -13.04
CA GLY A 51 12.30 -30.02 -12.04
C GLY A 51 12.31 -28.50 -11.99
N SER A 52 11.32 -27.83 -12.59
CA SER A 52 11.21 -26.36 -12.54
C SER A 52 10.42 -25.91 -11.33
N VAL A 53 10.73 -24.70 -10.83
CA VAL A 53 9.93 -24.00 -9.82
C VAL A 53 8.94 -23.10 -10.53
N GLN A 54 7.65 -23.26 -10.24
CA GLN A 54 6.59 -22.45 -10.82
C GLN A 54 5.63 -21.96 -9.74
N PHE A 55 5.34 -20.66 -9.75
CA PHE A 55 4.30 -20.06 -8.96
C PHE A 55 3.14 -19.62 -9.86
N VAL A 56 1.93 -20.02 -9.50
CA VAL A 56 0.71 -19.77 -10.28
C VAL A 56 -0.32 -19.08 -9.39
N PRO A 57 -0.60 -17.79 -9.62
CA PRO A 57 -1.75 -17.12 -9.01
C PRO A 57 -3.03 -17.73 -9.55
N GLY A 58 -3.89 -18.22 -8.65
CA GLY A 58 -5.17 -18.85 -8.99
C GLY A 58 -6.38 -18.00 -8.62
N GLU A 59 -7.53 -18.66 -8.45
CA GLU A 59 -8.81 -18.02 -8.16
C GLU A 59 -8.74 -17.05 -6.96
N GLY A 60 -9.41 -15.90 -7.10
CA GLY A 60 -9.52 -14.89 -6.05
C GLY A 60 -8.31 -13.98 -5.90
N ILE A 61 -7.22 -14.23 -6.64
CA ILE A 61 -6.17 -13.25 -6.88
C ILE A 61 -6.54 -12.47 -8.14
N GLY A 62 -6.60 -11.15 -8.01
CA GLY A 62 -7.02 -10.29 -9.10
C GLY A 62 -5.96 -10.18 -10.19
N SER A 63 -6.38 -9.76 -11.39
CA SER A 63 -5.50 -9.42 -12.50
C SER A 63 -5.82 -8.04 -13.08
N PHE A 64 -4.83 -7.40 -13.68
CA PHE A 64 -5.01 -6.09 -14.31
C PHE A 64 -5.83 -6.24 -15.60
N ALA A 65 -6.96 -5.52 -15.67
CA ALA A 65 -7.88 -5.51 -16.80
C ALA A 65 -7.37 -4.69 -17.99
N ARG A 66 -6.40 -3.81 -17.77
CA ARG A 66 -5.82 -2.91 -18.76
C ARG A 66 -4.36 -2.64 -18.48
N ASP A 67 -3.65 -2.17 -19.49
CA ASP A 67 -2.31 -1.62 -19.33
C ASP A 67 -2.35 -0.37 -18.45
N THR A 68 -1.41 -0.31 -17.52
CA THR A 68 -1.10 0.85 -16.67
C THR A 68 0.38 1.18 -16.84
N HIS A 69 0.84 2.27 -16.26
CA HIS A 69 2.26 2.63 -16.30
C HIS A 69 3.19 1.53 -15.73
N ARG A 70 2.69 0.70 -14.80
CA ARG A 70 3.50 -0.33 -14.12
C ARG A 70 3.13 -1.77 -14.44
N HIS A 71 1.92 -2.00 -14.92
CA HIS A 71 1.36 -3.34 -15.06
C HIS A 71 0.70 -3.48 -16.42
N ARG A 72 0.91 -4.64 -17.04
CA ARG A 72 0.24 -5.01 -18.28
C ARG A 72 -1.07 -5.72 -18.00
N GLN A 73 -1.97 -5.65 -18.97
CA GLN A 73 -3.19 -6.44 -18.97
C GLN A 73 -2.87 -7.93 -18.77
N GLY A 74 -3.65 -8.59 -17.92
CA GLY A 74 -3.50 -10.00 -17.57
C GLY A 74 -2.46 -10.31 -16.49
N MET A 75 -1.62 -9.34 -16.10
CA MET A 75 -0.69 -9.55 -14.98
C MET A 75 -1.44 -9.76 -13.66
N PRO A 76 -0.98 -10.66 -12.78
CA PRO A 76 -1.57 -10.84 -11.45
C PRO A 76 -1.32 -9.60 -10.58
N ALA A 77 -2.30 -9.22 -9.77
CA ALA A 77 -2.25 -8.08 -8.88
C ALA A 77 -1.49 -8.39 -7.59
N ILE A 78 -0.23 -8.81 -7.73
CA ILE A 78 0.69 -9.13 -6.65
C ILE A 78 1.81 -8.08 -6.65
N SER A 79 2.07 -7.44 -5.53
CA SER A 79 3.19 -6.49 -5.43
C SER A 79 4.53 -7.22 -5.43
N GLU A 80 5.57 -6.59 -5.99
CA GLU A 80 6.94 -7.11 -6.01
C GLU A 80 7.44 -7.61 -4.63
N PRO A 81 7.32 -6.86 -3.50
CA PRO A 81 7.75 -7.39 -2.20
C PRO A 81 6.99 -8.64 -1.73
N ALA A 82 5.73 -8.78 -2.12
CA ALA A 82 4.92 -9.96 -1.78
C ALA A 82 5.32 -11.15 -2.65
N LEU A 83 5.56 -10.92 -3.95
CA LEU A 83 6.06 -11.95 -4.86
C LEU A 83 7.43 -12.47 -4.43
N ASP A 84 8.37 -11.59 -4.12
CA ASP A 84 9.70 -11.96 -3.61
C ASP A 84 9.61 -12.80 -2.33
N CYS A 85 8.68 -12.46 -1.44
CA CYS A 85 8.43 -13.21 -0.21
C CYS A 85 7.89 -14.61 -0.50
N ILE A 86 6.98 -14.75 -1.46
CA ILE A 86 6.42 -16.02 -1.89
C ILE A 86 7.51 -16.88 -2.53
N GLU A 87 8.24 -16.34 -3.50
CA GLU A 87 9.30 -17.06 -4.21
C GLU A 87 10.43 -17.51 -3.28
N ARG A 88 10.84 -16.66 -2.34
CA ARG A 88 11.78 -17.04 -1.28
C ARG A 88 11.25 -18.17 -0.42
N SER A 89 9.99 -18.11 0.01
CA SER A 89 9.38 -19.15 0.85
C SER A 89 9.29 -20.49 0.10
N ILE A 90 9.00 -20.48 -1.20
CA ILE A 90 9.03 -21.68 -2.05
C ILE A 90 10.45 -22.24 -2.14
N ALA A 91 11.45 -21.39 -2.36
CA ALA A 91 12.85 -21.81 -2.44
C ALA A 91 13.39 -22.35 -1.10
N GLU A 92 13.00 -21.78 0.03
CA GLU A 92 13.32 -22.27 1.38
C GLU A 92 12.69 -23.64 1.62
N ALA A 93 11.38 -23.79 1.33
CA ALA A 93 10.69 -25.07 1.47
C ALA A 93 11.30 -26.16 0.58
N LEU A 94 11.69 -25.83 -0.66
CA LEU A 94 12.36 -26.78 -1.55
C LEU A 94 13.68 -27.29 -0.97
N LYS A 95 14.47 -26.45 -0.28
CA LYS A 95 15.73 -26.90 0.38
C LYS A 95 15.48 -27.85 1.54
N GLU A 96 14.31 -27.80 2.16
CA GLU A 96 13.89 -28.71 3.22
C GLU A 96 13.30 -30.02 2.67
N THR A 97 13.10 -30.11 1.36
CA THR A 97 12.56 -31.29 0.67
C THR A 97 13.58 -31.86 -0.31
N ASP A 98 13.44 -33.15 -0.66
CA ASP A 98 14.23 -33.76 -1.75
C ASP A 98 13.57 -33.58 -3.14
N LEU A 99 12.69 -32.58 -3.30
CA LEU A 99 11.97 -32.37 -4.55
C LEU A 99 12.87 -31.62 -5.57
N PRO A 100 12.95 -32.09 -6.83
CA PRO A 100 13.74 -31.42 -7.86
C PRO A 100 13.09 -30.11 -8.34
N GLY A 101 11.79 -29.92 -8.07
CA GLY A 101 11.03 -28.72 -8.40
C GLY A 101 9.58 -28.86 -7.94
N VAL A 102 8.83 -27.76 -8.03
CA VAL A 102 7.44 -27.69 -7.54
C VAL A 102 6.63 -26.69 -8.35
N THR A 103 5.35 -27.00 -8.57
CA THR A 103 4.34 -26.03 -8.98
C THR A 103 3.47 -25.70 -7.78
N VAL A 104 3.40 -24.42 -7.41
CA VAL A 104 2.58 -23.91 -6.31
C VAL A 104 1.48 -23.03 -6.87
N ILE A 105 0.23 -23.39 -6.60
CA ILE A 105 -0.95 -22.60 -6.93
C ILE A 105 -1.44 -21.92 -5.64
N LEU A 106 -1.59 -20.60 -5.65
CA LEU A 106 -2.16 -19.84 -4.53
C LEU A 106 -3.55 -19.32 -4.91
N THR A 107 -4.56 -19.65 -4.11
CA THR A 107 -5.94 -19.16 -4.28
C THR A 107 -6.43 -18.46 -3.03
N VAL A 108 -7.44 -17.61 -3.20
CA VAL A 108 -8.15 -16.90 -2.13
C VAL A 108 -9.65 -17.13 -2.36
N PRO A 109 -10.28 -18.15 -1.77
CA PRO A 109 -11.64 -18.58 -2.16
C PRO A 109 -12.69 -17.46 -2.17
N ARG A 110 -12.60 -16.51 -1.23
CA ARG A 110 -13.49 -15.35 -1.14
C ARG A 110 -12.93 -14.07 -1.75
N GLY A 111 -11.79 -14.16 -2.45
CA GLY A 111 -11.05 -13.02 -2.96
C GLY A 111 -11.85 -12.22 -3.99
N ALA A 112 -12.57 -12.87 -4.91
CA ALA A 112 -13.41 -12.18 -5.89
C ALA A 112 -14.56 -11.39 -5.24
N GLU A 113 -15.22 -11.97 -4.23
CA GLU A 113 -16.31 -11.34 -3.47
C GLU A 113 -15.79 -10.10 -2.72
N VAL A 114 -14.69 -10.25 -1.96
CA VAL A 114 -14.13 -9.18 -1.14
C VAL A 114 -13.54 -8.07 -1.98
N ALA A 115 -12.95 -8.37 -3.14
CA ALA A 115 -12.39 -7.38 -4.04
C ALA A 115 -13.40 -6.31 -4.49
N GLN A 116 -14.69 -6.64 -4.59
CA GLN A 116 -15.73 -5.67 -4.93
C GLN A 116 -15.90 -4.57 -3.87
N LYS A 117 -15.47 -4.84 -2.63
CA LYS A 117 -15.51 -3.90 -1.50
C LYS A 117 -14.20 -3.11 -1.35
N THR A 118 -13.20 -3.35 -2.21
CA THR A 118 -11.91 -2.66 -2.19
C THR A 118 -11.83 -1.58 -3.29
N LEU A 119 -10.67 -0.95 -3.41
CA LEU A 119 -10.37 -0.05 -4.54
C LEU A 119 -10.04 -0.80 -5.85
N ASN A 120 -9.96 -2.14 -5.83
CA ASN A 120 -9.55 -2.95 -6.98
C ASN A 120 -10.36 -2.65 -8.26
N PRO A 121 -11.71 -2.59 -8.23
CA PRO A 121 -12.49 -2.30 -9.42
C PRO A 121 -12.15 -0.93 -10.03
N LYS A 122 -11.83 0.07 -9.18
CA LYS A 122 -11.49 1.42 -9.62
C LYS A 122 -10.09 1.50 -10.22
N VAL A 123 -9.15 0.70 -9.72
CA VAL A 123 -7.76 0.66 -10.24
C VAL A 123 -7.58 -0.33 -11.39
N GLY A 124 -8.67 -0.90 -11.90
CA GLY A 124 -8.64 -1.83 -13.03
C GLY A 124 -8.14 -3.23 -12.67
N VAL A 125 -8.30 -3.67 -11.41
CA VAL A 125 -8.05 -5.05 -11.00
C VAL A 125 -9.38 -5.81 -10.91
N HIS A 126 -9.46 -6.98 -11.54
CA HIS A 126 -10.67 -7.79 -11.63
C HIS A 126 -10.40 -9.25 -11.22
N GLY A 127 -11.47 -10.00 -10.92
CA GLY A 127 -11.40 -11.43 -10.60
C GLY A 127 -10.88 -11.77 -9.20
N GLY A 128 -10.44 -10.79 -8.40
CA GLY A 128 -9.88 -11.05 -7.09
C GLY A 128 -9.23 -9.86 -6.39
N ILE A 129 -8.75 -10.09 -5.17
CA ILE A 129 -8.03 -9.10 -4.37
C ILE A 129 -6.60 -8.93 -4.90
N SER A 130 -5.95 -7.83 -4.50
CA SER A 130 -4.52 -7.67 -4.71
C SER A 130 -3.77 -8.26 -3.52
N VAL A 131 -2.68 -9.01 -3.78
CA VAL A 131 -1.79 -9.53 -2.73
C VAL A 131 -0.64 -8.55 -2.54
N LEU A 132 -0.71 -7.78 -1.46
CA LEU A 132 0.15 -6.64 -1.22
C LEU A 132 0.79 -6.73 0.17
N GLY A 133 1.97 -6.14 0.34
CA GLY A 133 2.58 -5.99 1.66
C GLY A 133 4.05 -5.62 1.59
N THR A 134 4.38 -4.35 1.83
CA THR A 134 5.78 -3.88 1.77
C THR A 134 6.64 -4.41 2.91
N THR A 135 6.02 -4.70 4.07
CA THR A 135 6.72 -5.23 5.26
C THR A 135 6.26 -6.62 5.68
N GLY A 136 5.15 -7.12 5.13
CA GLY A 136 4.51 -8.39 5.56
C GLY A 136 3.74 -8.33 6.88
N LEU A 137 3.70 -7.16 7.53
CA LEU A 137 2.87 -6.88 8.71
C LEU A 137 1.68 -6.02 8.31
N VAL A 138 0.52 -6.30 8.90
CA VAL A 138 -0.61 -5.37 8.91
C VAL A 138 -0.35 -4.35 10.01
N GLU A 139 -0.25 -3.09 9.61
CA GLU A 139 -0.19 -2.01 10.57
C GLU A 139 -1.62 -1.71 11.02
N PRO A 140 -1.92 -1.72 12.33
CA PRO A 140 -3.19 -1.23 12.82
C PRO A 140 -3.24 0.26 12.52
N TRP A 141 -3.90 0.60 11.41
CA TRP A 141 -4.30 1.96 11.18
C TRP A 141 -5.43 2.20 12.17
N ASP A 142 -5.05 2.70 13.35
CA ASP A 142 -6.03 3.40 14.14
C ASP A 142 -6.39 4.64 13.31
N ASP A 143 -7.58 4.61 12.71
CA ASP A 143 -8.18 5.81 12.13
C ASP A 143 -8.39 6.89 13.21
N HIS A 144 -8.04 6.63 14.47
CA HIS A 144 -7.83 7.63 15.49
C HIS A 144 -6.35 8.01 15.59
N LEU A 145 -6.08 9.31 15.41
CA LEU A 145 -4.89 9.92 16.00
C LEU A 145 -4.92 9.65 17.50
N THR A 146 -4.08 8.73 17.96
CA THR A 146 -3.95 8.42 19.40
C THR A 146 -3.52 9.69 20.15
N GLU A 147 -3.86 9.78 21.43
CA GLU A 147 -3.49 10.96 22.24
C GLU A 147 -1.98 11.25 22.18
N GLY A 148 -1.15 10.21 22.17
CA GLY A 148 0.31 10.37 22.04
C GLY A 148 0.75 10.94 20.68
N VAL A 149 0.06 10.63 19.58
CA VAL A 149 0.36 11.24 18.28
C VAL A 149 -0.15 12.68 18.23
N ILE A 150 -1.32 12.97 18.80
CA ILE A 150 -1.85 14.34 18.93
C ILE A 150 -0.88 15.22 19.71
N ASP A 151 -0.41 14.76 20.86
CA ASP A 151 0.54 15.51 21.70
C ASP A 151 1.86 15.77 20.97
N ARG A 152 2.35 14.80 20.19
CA ARG A 152 3.56 14.99 19.36
C ARG A 152 3.34 16.04 18.27
N ILE A 153 2.20 16.02 17.60
CA ILE A 153 1.86 17.03 16.58
C ILE A 153 1.78 18.43 17.22
N ALA A 154 1.08 18.56 18.34
CA ALA A 154 0.86 19.84 19.00
C ALA A 154 2.14 20.44 19.62
N ARG A 155 3.10 19.60 20.00
CA ARG A 155 4.34 20.03 20.70
C ARG A 155 5.58 19.97 19.81
N ALA A 156 5.44 19.70 18.51
CA ALA A 156 6.56 19.58 17.59
C ALA A 156 7.34 20.92 17.51
N PRO A 157 8.60 20.97 17.98
CA PRO A 157 9.37 22.21 17.96
C PRO A 157 9.73 22.60 16.52
N GLY A 158 9.48 23.86 16.14
CA GLY A 158 9.82 24.37 14.80
C GLY A 158 8.88 23.94 13.67
N GLY A 159 7.71 23.40 14.04
CA GLY A 159 6.69 22.92 13.10
C GLY A 159 6.77 21.41 12.83
N VAL A 160 5.75 20.89 12.14
CA VAL A 160 5.56 19.44 11.94
C VAL A 160 5.43 19.10 10.45
N VAL A 161 5.92 17.92 10.06
CA VAL A 161 5.68 17.36 8.73
C VAL A 161 4.69 16.21 8.84
N LEU A 162 3.47 16.42 8.34
CA LEU A 162 2.42 15.43 8.30
C LEU A 162 2.50 14.64 7.00
N THR A 163 2.40 13.31 7.10
CA THR A 163 2.42 12.43 5.94
C THR A 163 1.34 11.36 6.00
N THR A 164 0.93 10.87 4.85
CA THR A 164 -0.19 9.92 4.70
C THR A 164 0.27 8.48 4.55
N GLY A 165 1.56 8.23 4.33
CA GLY A 165 2.09 6.88 4.12
C GLY A 165 3.58 6.76 4.40
N ARG A 166 4.09 5.53 4.57
CA ARG A 166 5.48 5.26 4.94
C ARG A 166 6.52 5.76 3.93
N LEU A 167 6.23 5.70 2.64
CA LEU A 167 7.14 6.24 1.62
C LEU A 167 7.21 7.77 1.72
N GLY A 168 6.07 8.42 1.98
CA GLY A 168 6.02 9.85 2.29
C GLY A 168 6.76 10.19 3.58
N LEU A 169 6.65 9.37 4.63
CA LEU A 169 7.41 9.53 5.87
C LEU A 169 8.92 9.47 5.65
N ARG A 170 9.37 8.50 4.85
CA ARG A 170 10.78 8.36 4.49
C ARG A 170 11.30 9.60 3.78
N TYR A 171 10.59 10.10 2.78
CA TYR A 171 11.00 11.31 2.06
C TYR A 171 10.89 12.58 2.92
N SER A 172 9.88 12.67 3.77
CA SER A 172 9.70 13.79 4.70
C SER A 172 10.92 13.94 5.62
N ARG A 173 11.44 12.83 6.16
CA ARG A 173 12.65 12.84 7.00
C ARG A 173 13.91 13.26 6.23
N LEU A 174 13.96 13.05 4.93
CA LEU A 174 15.09 13.46 4.08
C LEU A 174 15.00 14.93 3.68
N PHE A 175 13.81 15.42 3.34
CA PHE A 175 13.60 16.81 2.91
C PHE A 175 13.50 17.80 4.07
N PHE A 176 13.09 17.34 5.25
CA PHE A 176 12.88 18.17 6.43
C PHE A 176 13.53 17.52 7.67
N PRO A 177 14.86 17.32 7.67
CA PRO A 177 15.55 16.65 8.78
C PRO A 177 15.43 17.39 10.13
N GLU A 178 15.21 18.70 10.08
CA GLU A 178 15.07 19.56 11.27
C GLU A 178 13.64 19.59 11.84
N ARG A 179 12.67 18.92 11.19
CA ARG A 179 11.26 18.88 11.62
C ARG A 179 10.84 17.46 11.93
N GLU A 180 9.95 17.32 12.90
CA GLU A 180 9.40 16.01 13.22
C GLU A 180 8.42 15.56 12.12
N ALA A 181 8.72 14.44 11.46
CA ALA A 181 7.84 13.83 10.48
C ALA A 181 6.93 12.79 11.15
N ILE A 182 5.62 12.98 11.03
CA ILE A 182 4.58 12.18 11.68
C ILE A 182 3.63 11.61 10.64
N LEU A 183 3.47 10.29 10.66
CA LEU A 183 2.51 9.55 9.86
C LEU A 183 1.12 9.68 10.46
N VAL A 184 0.20 10.31 9.73
CA VAL A 184 -1.20 10.56 10.16
C VAL A 184 -2.24 9.90 9.25
N GLY A 185 -1.82 9.23 8.18
CA GLY A 185 -2.73 8.47 7.31
C GLY A 185 -3.86 9.34 6.73
N GLY A 186 -5.11 8.89 6.87
CA GLY A 186 -6.31 9.64 6.45
C GLY A 186 -6.70 10.81 7.39
N ASN A 187 -6.04 10.95 8.54
CA ASN A 187 -6.42 11.91 9.59
C ASN A 187 -5.82 13.31 9.43
N LEU A 188 -5.49 13.73 8.20
CA LEU A 188 -4.92 15.05 7.94
C LEU A 188 -5.77 16.20 8.51
N SER A 189 -7.10 16.11 8.41
CA SER A 189 -8.01 17.14 8.95
C SER A 189 -7.82 17.34 10.46
N ARG A 190 -7.83 16.25 11.23
CA ARG A 190 -7.67 16.30 12.69
C ARG A 190 -6.24 16.67 13.09
N ALA A 191 -5.23 16.18 12.35
CA ALA A 191 -3.84 16.56 12.57
C ALA A 191 -3.61 18.06 12.37
N LEU A 192 -4.23 18.67 11.35
CA LEU A 192 -4.15 20.12 11.10
C LEU A 192 -4.85 20.96 12.18
N GLN A 193 -5.89 20.43 12.83
CA GLN A 193 -6.60 21.15 13.91
C GLN A 193 -5.77 21.26 15.19
N VAL A 194 -4.88 20.30 15.44
CA VAL A 194 -4.08 20.23 16.67
C VAL A 194 -2.66 20.74 16.48
N ALA A 195 -2.20 20.86 15.24
CA ALA A 195 -0.88 21.39 14.93
C ALA A 195 -0.81 22.89 15.28
N ASP A 196 0.23 23.26 16.03
CA ASP A 196 0.56 24.64 16.33
C ASP A 196 1.76 25.09 15.50
N GLY A 197 1.69 26.27 14.88
CA GLY A 197 2.74 26.83 14.02
C GLY A 197 2.80 26.29 12.59
N ASP A 198 4.01 26.24 12.02
CA ASP A 198 4.25 25.87 10.62
C ASP A 198 3.98 24.38 10.37
N VAL A 199 3.13 24.08 9.40
CA VAL A 199 2.82 22.70 9.02
C VAL A 199 3.24 22.44 7.58
N VAL A 200 3.86 21.29 7.34
CA VAL A 200 4.11 20.76 6.00
C VAL A 200 3.33 19.47 5.82
N ILE A 201 2.53 19.36 4.78
CA ILE A 201 2.00 18.08 4.31
C ILE A 201 2.94 17.56 3.23
N CYS A 202 3.61 16.43 3.47
CA CYS A 202 4.58 15.86 2.54
C CYS A 202 4.32 14.38 2.26
N GLY A 203 4.26 13.99 0.98
CA GLY A 203 4.12 12.59 0.60
C GLY A 203 3.63 12.36 -0.81
N LEU A 204 3.18 11.13 -1.07
CA LEU A 204 2.65 10.75 -2.39
C LEU A 204 1.32 11.48 -2.68
N PRO A 205 1.03 11.84 -3.94
CA PRO A 205 -0.15 12.63 -4.30
C PRO A 205 -1.49 12.01 -3.90
N GLY A 206 -1.62 10.69 -3.92
CA GLY A 206 -2.92 9.99 -3.85
C GLY A 206 -3.86 10.43 -2.72
N LEU A 207 -3.43 10.27 -1.47
CA LEU A 207 -4.26 10.66 -0.31
C LEU A 207 -4.25 12.17 -0.06
N ILE A 208 -3.14 12.85 -0.36
CA ILE A 208 -3.03 14.29 -0.15
C ILE A 208 -3.99 15.04 -1.08
N LEU A 209 -4.01 14.73 -2.38
CA LEU A 209 -4.93 15.36 -3.32
C LEU A 209 -6.39 15.06 -3.01
N LYS A 210 -6.73 13.83 -2.61
CA LYS A 210 -8.09 13.49 -2.17
C LYS A 210 -8.52 14.25 -0.92
N PHE A 211 -7.58 14.51 -0.01
CA PHE A 211 -7.85 15.34 1.16
C PHE A 211 -8.07 16.82 0.77
N MET A 212 -7.26 17.35 -0.15
CA MET A 212 -7.40 18.73 -0.64
C MET A 212 -8.70 18.91 -1.44
N ASN A 213 -9.02 17.94 -2.31
CA ASN A 213 -10.18 17.91 -3.18
C ASN A 213 -10.64 16.45 -3.42
N PRO A 214 -11.75 16.00 -2.79
CA PRO A 214 -12.27 14.65 -2.98
C PRO A 214 -12.65 14.30 -4.43
N GLY A 215 -12.99 15.32 -5.24
CA GLY A 215 -13.36 15.20 -6.65
C GLY A 215 -12.20 15.48 -7.62
N VAL A 216 -10.93 15.41 -7.17
CA VAL A 216 -9.76 15.77 -7.99
C VAL A 216 -9.64 15.01 -9.33
N LEU A 217 -10.25 13.83 -9.44
CA LEU A 217 -10.24 13.03 -10.68
C LEU A 217 -11.42 13.34 -11.61
N ASP A 218 -12.43 14.08 -11.16
CA ASP A 218 -13.64 14.33 -11.91
C ASP A 218 -13.34 15.14 -13.17
N GLY A 219 -13.79 14.64 -14.33
CA GLY A 219 -13.55 15.29 -15.63
C GLY A 219 -12.11 15.20 -16.16
N THR A 220 -11.18 14.57 -15.42
CA THR A 220 -9.77 14.46 -15.86
C THR A 220 -9.53 13.31 -16.85
N GLY A 221 -10.43 12.32 -16.90
CA GLY A 221 -10.27 11.12 -17.71
C GLY A 221 -9.34 10.05 -17.11
N TYR A 222 -8.67 10.33 -15.99
CA TYR A 222 -7.81 9.36 -15.29
C TYR A 222 -8.57 8.60 -14.21
N ALA A 223 -8.29 7.30 -14.05
CA ALA A 223 -8.96 6.49 -13.03
C ALA A 223 -8.31 6.63 -11.65
N THR A 224 -7.03 7.01 -11.61
CA THR A 224 -6.27 7.13 -10.37
C THR A 224 -5.42 8.39 -10.36
N VAL A 225 -5.10 8.87 -9.15
CA VAL A 225 -4.17 9.99 -8.97
C VAL A 225 -2.76 9.61 -9.43
N GLU A 226 -2.40 8.32 -9.39
CA GLU A 226 -1.11 7.86 -9.88
C GLU A 226 -0.99 8.01 -11.40
N GLU A 227 -2.04 7.66 -12.15
CA GLU A 227 -2.12 7.91 -13.60
C GLU A 227 -2.06 9.41 -13.91
N LEU A 228 -2.86 10.21 -13.20
CA LEU A 228 -2.86 11.66 -13.33
C LEU A 228 -1.48 12.27 -13.03
N SER A 229 -0.75 11.75 -12.05
CA SER A 229 0.60 12.25 -11.70
C SER A 229 1.70 11.93 -12.70
N ALA A 230 1.42 11.04 -13.66
CA ALA A 230 2.31 10.74 -14.76
C ALA A 230 1.89 11.43 -16.08
N ALA A 231 0.78 12.19 -16.06
CA ALA A 231 0.21 12.82 -17.23
C ALA A 231 0.87 14.18 -17.54
N PRO A 232 0.84 14.63 -18.81
CA PRO A 232 1.34 15.96 -19.20
C PRO A 232 0.67 17.13 -18.46
N GLU A 233 -0.59 16.99 -18.09
CA GLU A 233 -1.42 18.01 -17.42
C GLU A 233 -1.15 18.09 -15.91
N TRP A 234 -0.29 17.22 -15.37
CA TRP A 234 -0.01 17.11 -13.95
C TRP A 234 0.37 18.44 -13.31
N ASP A 235 1.29 19.19 -13.92
CA ASP A 235 1.81 20.44 -13.34
C ASP A 235 0.71 21.48 -13.16
N GLU A 236 -0.21 21.59 -14.13
CA GLU A 236 -1.37 22.49 -14.06
C GLU A 236 -2.33 22.06 -12.95
N VAL A 237 -2.64 20.76 -12.88
CA VAL A 237 -3.55 20.22 -11.85
C VAL A 237 -2.95 20.37 -10.46
N ALA A 238 -1.70 19.97 -10.26
CA ALA A 238 -1.02 20.09 -8.98
C ALA A 238 -0.96 21.56 -8.53
N HIS A 239 -0.64 22.50 -9.43
CA HIS A 239 -0.62 23.92 -9.11
C HIS A 239 -2.00 24.43 -8.69
N ARG A 240 -3.05 24.13 -9.47
CA ARG A 240 -4.44 24.52 -9.19
C ARG A 240 -4.92 24.01 -7.84
N GLU A 241 -4.73 22.72 -7.55
CA GLU A 241 -5.20 22.11 -6.31
C GLU A 241 -4.42 22.63 -5.10
N ILE A 242 -3.11 22.84 -5.22
CA ILE A 242 -2.29 23.42 -4.15
C ILE A 242 -2.71 24.87 -3.88
N GLU A 243 -2.94 25.68 -4.92
CA GLU A 243 -3.37 27.08 -4.76
C GLU A 243 -4.75 27.16 -4.08
N ALA A 244 -5.71 26.34 -4.52
CA ALA A 244 -7.03 26.26 -3.91
C ALA A 244 -6.94 25.81 -2.44
N PHE A 245 -6.11 24.82 -2.14
CA PHE A 245 -5.90 24.36 -0.77
C PHE A 245 -5.29 25.43 0.12
N ARG A 246 -4.31 26.19 -0.36
CA ARG A 246 -3.69 27.31 0.39
C ARG A 246 -4.66 28.43 0.72
N LYS A 247 -5.67 28.69 -0.13
CA LYS A 247 -6.73 29.66 0.20
C LYS A 247 -7.52 29.25 1.44
N ARG A 248 -7.64 27.93 1.68
CA ARG A 248 -8.30 27.36 2.87
C ARG A 248 -7.34 27.18 4.06
N TYR A 249 -6.07 26.88 3.79
CA TYR A 249 -5.02 26.61 4.78
C TYR A 249 -3.75 27.41 4.47
N PRO A 250 -3.73 28.73 4.73
CA PRO A 250 -2.64 29.62 4.27
C PRO A 250 -1.29 29.35 4.92
N HIS A 251 -1.28 28.74 6.11
CA HIS A 251 -0.07 28.42 6.88
C HIS A 251 0.47 27.00 6.64
N VAL A 252 -0.17 26.24 5.73
CA VAL A 252 0.22 24.86 5.45
C VAL A 252 0.98 24.80 4.12
N GLN A 253 2.22 24.34 4.17
CA GLN A 253 3.01 24.02 3.00
C GLN A 253 2.63 22.62 2.48
N VAL A 254 2.52 22.44 1.17
CA VAL A 254 2.27 21.13 0.55
C VAL A 254 3.46 20.75 -0.31
N VAL A 255 3.97 19.52 -0.13
CA VAL A 255 5.03 18.92 -0.93
C VAL A 255 4.59 17.54 -1.42
N LEU A 256 4.31 17.44 -2.70
CA LEU A 256 3.95 16.21 -3.40
C LEU A 256 5.22 15.58 -3.97
N VAL A 257 5.42 14.30 -3.67
CA VAL A 257 6.63 13.55 -4.02
C VAL A 257 6.25 12.34 -4.85
N SER A 258 6.98 12.06 -5.91
CA SER A 258 6.84 10.85 -6.70
C SER A 258 7.38 9.62 -5.94
N ARG A 259 7.12 8.41 -6.47
CA ARG A 259 7.62 7.18 -5.84
C ARG A 259 9.14 6.98 -5.93
N ASP A 260 9.81 7.67 -6.85
CA ASP A 260 11.29 7.70 -6.96
C ASP A 260 11.90 8.85 -6.13
N GLY A 261 11.09 9.62 -5.40
CA GLY A 261 11.56 10.65 -4.48
C GLY A 261 11.82 12.01 -5.11
N LYS A 262 11.29 12.29 -6.30
CA LYS A 262 11.33 13.64 -6.90
C LYS A 262 10.17 14.46 -6.38
N ILE A 263 10.41 15.74 -6.11
CA ILE A 263 9.33 16.69 -5.82
C ILE A 263 8.61 16.97 -7.14
N ILE A 264 7.33 16.63 -7.19
CA ILE A 264 6.46 16.78 -8.36
C ILE A 264 5.35 17.82 -8.15
N GLY A 265 5.24 18.39 -6.95
CA GLY A 265 4.37 19.52 -6.69
C GLY A 265 4.77 20.15 -5.38
N LYS A 266 4.86 21.48 -5.33
CA LYS A 266 5.25 22.18 -4.12
C LYS A 266 4.57 23.53 -4.05
N SER A 267 4.00 23.85 -2.89
CA SER A 267 3.53 25.21 -2.62
C SER A 267 4.74 26.16 -2.52
N PRO A 268 4.64 27.37 -3.12
CA PRO A 268 5.63 28.44 -2.95
C PRO A 268 6.00 28.67 -1.48
#